data_AF-A0A9K3INK5-F1
#
_entry.id   AF-A0A9K3INK5-F1
#
_cell.length_a   1.000
_cell.length_b   1.000
_cell.length_c   1.000
_cell.angle_alpha   90.00
_cell.angle_beta   90.00
_cell.angle_gamma   90.00
#
_symmetry.space_group_name_H-M   'P 1'
#
loop_
_entity.id
_entity.type
_entity.pdbx_description
1 polymer ?
#
loop_
_entity_poly.entity_id
_entity_poly.type
_entity_poly.pdbx_seq_one_letter_code
_entity_poly.pdbx_strand_id
1 'polypeptide(L)'
;MFGKGQGMTMGTFDTLLLAFDMDQRVDEAQSFWNMILHTHERSISRRLFSRMISIYAHHNMPHHIIEVFADMEELGVKPDEDTTRKVARAFKNVGETEKQQLVLDKYLSEWKYIHFKGERVRVRRKYSWNDD
;
A
#
# COMPACT_ATOMS: atom_id res chain seq x y z
N MET A 1 -2.18 19.65 24.22
CA MET A 1 -3.43 18.91 24.45
C MET A 1 -4.42 19.30 23.35
N PHE A 2 -4.71 18.40 22.41
CA PHE A 2 -5.69 18.66 21.35
C PHE A 2 -7.10 18.45 21.90
N GLY A 3 -7.94 19.48 21.79
CA GLY A 3 -9.28 19.53 22.37
C GLY A 3 -10.22 18.50 21.76
N LYS A 4 -11.08 17.94 22.61
CA LYS A 4 -12.19 17.04 22.26
C LYS A 4 -13.12 17.74 21.26
N GLY A 5 -12.94 17.45 19.96
CA GLY A 5 -13.80 18.02 18.91
C GLY A 5 -13.21 18.02 17.50
N GLN A 6 -11.89 17.95 17.33
CA GLN A 6 -11.27 17.71 16.02
C GLN A 6 -10.91 16.24 15.90
N GLY A 7 -11.86 15.40 15.48
CA GLY A 7 -11.49 14.08 14.98
C GLY A 7 -10.52 14.29 13.82
N MET A 8 -9.27 13.85 13.96
CA MET A 8 -8.35 13.85 12.83
C MET A 8 -9.00 13.07 11.69
N THR A 9 -9.12 13.71 10.53
CA THR A 9 -9.69 13.06 9.35
C THR A 9 -8.68 12.12 8.73
N MET A 10 -9.13 11.15 7.93
CA MET A 10 -8.23 10.27 7.17
C MET A 10 -7.22 11.05 6.31
N GLY A 11 -7.58 12.24 5.83
CA GLY A 11 -6.64 13.13 5.11
C GLY A 11 -5.57 13.76 6.00
N THR A 12 -5.89 14.03 7.28
CA THR A 12 -4.91 14.51 8.27
C THR A 12 -3.90 13.42 8.58
N PHE A 13 -4.38 12.18 8.78
CA PHE A 13 -3.50 11.02 8.97
C PHE A 13 -2.57 10.81 7.79
N ASP A 14 -3.11 10.86 6.56
CA ASP A 14 -2.31 10.74 5.34
C ASP A 14 -1.23 11.82 5.27
N THR A 15 -1.56 13.07 5.60
CA THR A 15 -0.58 14.17 5.58
C THR A 15 0.54 13.96 6.59
N LEU A 16 0.22 13.54 7.82
CA LEU A 16 1.22 13.28 8.86
C LEU A 16 2.13 12.11 8.50
N LEU A 17 1.57 11.02 7.98
CA LEU A 17 2.36 9.89 7.49
C LEU A 17 3.29 10.30 6.34
N LEU A 18 2.85 11.19 5.44
CA LEU A 18 3.72 11.72 4.38
C LEU A 18 4.91 12.49 4.98
N ALA A 19 4.64 13.34 5.97
CA ALA A 19 5.68 14.15 6.60
C ALA A 19 6.74 13.27 7.27
N PHE A 20 6.32 12.23 8.00
CA PHE A 20 7.26 11.27 8.59
C PHE A 20 8.10 10.56 7.53
N ASP A 21 7.50 10.13 6.41
CA ASP A 21 8.23 9.50 5.31
C ASP A 21 9.29 10.43 4.69
N MET A 22 8.90 11.69 4.41
CA MET A 22 9.79 12.70 3.85
C MET A 22 10.96 13.03 4.77
N ASP A 23 10.73 13.01 6.09
CA ASP A 23 11.76 13.28 7.11
C ASP A 23 12.59 12.04 7.48
N GLN A 24 12.42 10.90 6.81
CA GLN A 24 13.09 9.63 7.12
C GLN A 24 12.80 9.09 8.53
N ARG A 25 11.59 9.36 9.02
CA ARG A 25 11.11 9.08 10.37
C ARG A 25 10.17 7.87 10.40
N VAL A 26 10.67 6.73 9.91
CA VAL A 26 9.85 5.53 9.71
C VAL A 26 9.33 4.92 11.02
N ASP A 27 10.11 4.99 12.10
CA ASP A 27 9.70 4.48 13.42
C ASP A 27 8.51 5.30 13.99
N GLU A 28 8.51 6.61 13.78
CA GLU A 28 7.37 7.45 14.17
C GLU A 28 6.17 7.23 13.26
N ALA A 29 6.38 7.00 11.96
CA ALA A 29 5.30 6.61 11.05
C ALA A 29 4.65 5.30 11.50
N GLN A 30 5.44 4.29 11.89
CA GLN A 30 4.95 3.00 12.39
C GLN A 30 4.20 3.16 13.72
N SER A 31 4.75 3.94 14.66
CA SER A 31 4.10 4.21 15.94
C SER A 31 2.75 4.90 15.75
N PHE A 32 2.70 5.87 14.83
CA PHE A 32 1.48 6.58 14.47
C PHE A 32 0.46 5.69 13.75
N TRP A 33 0.93 4.80 12.86
CA TRP A 33 0.10 3.81 12.18
C TRP A 33 -0.57 2.85 13.16
N ASN A 34 0.18 2.32 14.14
CA ASN A 34 -0.38 1.44 15.17
C ASN A 34 -1.45 2.16 15.99
N MET A 35 -1.23 3.44 16.32
CA MET A 35 -2.26 4.26 16.99
C MET A 35 -3.53 4.40 16.13
N ILE A 36 -3.40 4.62 14.82
CA ILE A 36 -4.54 4.68 13.89
C ILE A 36 -5.29 3.35 13.89
N LEU A 37 -4.59 2.21 13.75
CA LEU A 37 -5.19 0.88 13.76
C LEU A 37 -6.03 0.62 15.01
N HIS A 38 -5.47 0.91 16.20
CA HIS A 38 -6.17 0.72 17.47
C HIS A 38 -7.36 1.67 17.67
N THR A 39 -7.31 2.88 17.10
CA THR A 39 -8.38 3.86 17.29
C THR A 39 -9.50 3.71 16.25
N HIS A 40 -9.20 3.14 15.07
CA HIS A 40 -10.07 3.14 13.90
C HIS A 40 -10.19 1.76 13.22
N GLU A 41 -10.28 0.69 14.00
CA GLU A 41 -10.20 -0.72 13.57
C GLU A 41 -10.98 -1.11 12.29
N ARG A 42 -12.11 -0.45 11.96
CA ARG A 42 -12.97 -0.82 10.80
C ARG A 42 -13.20 0.27 9.77
N SER A 43 -12.55 1.42 9.88
CA SER A 43 -12.82 2.57 9.00
C SER A 43 -11.59 3.13 8.29
N ILE A 44 -10.45 2.42 8.34
CA ILE A 44 -9.23 2.86 7.66
C ILE A 44 -9.40 2.74 6.15
N SER A 45 -9.15 3.85 5.47
CA SER A 45 -9.27 3.90 4.01
C SER A 45 -8.16 3.09 3.32
N ARG A 46 -8.46 2.48 2.18
CA ARG A 46 -7.46 1.85 1.29
C ARG A 46 -6.24 2.75 1.06
N ARG A 47 -6.45 4.05 0.91
CA ARG A 47 -5.38 5.03 0.69
C ARG A 47 -4.34 5.04 1.81
N LEU A 48 -4.74 4.89 3.06
CA LEU A 48 -3.81 4.89 4.20
C LEU A 48 -2.97 3.61 4.24
N PHE A 49 -3.56 2.46 3.92
CA PHE A 49 -2.80 1.22 3.71
C PHE A 49 -1.78 1.37 2.57
N SER A 50 -2.23 1.86 1.40
CA SER A 50 -1.34 2.14 0.26
C SER A 50 -0.21 3.10 0.64
N ARG A 51 -0.49 4.09 1.52
CA ARG A 51 0.53 4.99 2.05
C ARG A 51 1.56 4.23 2.87
N MET A 52 1.16 3.48 3.89
CA MET A 52 2.10 2.73 4.73
C MET A 52 2.97 1.76 3.93
N ILE A 53 2.38 1.05 2.96
CA ILE A 53 3.13 0.19 2.03
C ILE A 53 4.16 0.99 1.24
N SER A 54 3.82 2.21 0.81
CA SER A 54 4.76 3.09 0.08
C SER A 54 5.90 3.57 0.98
N ILE A 55 5.61 3.92 2.24
CA ILE A 55 6.62 4.31 3.24
C ILE A 55 7.59 3.14 3.43
N TYR A 56 7.11 1.95 3.79
CA TYR A 56 8.00 0.80 3.99
C TYR A 56 8.77 0.40 2.72
N ALA A 57 8.19 0.58 1.53
CA ALA A 57 8.90 0.37 0.27
C ALA A 57 10.03 1.38 0.05
N HIS A 58 9.81 2.65 0.39
CA HIS A 58 10.83 3.70 0.32
C HIS A 58 12.01 3.42 1.26
N HIS A 59 11.71 2.87 2.44
CA HIS A 59 12.70 2.52 3.47
C HIS A 59 13.27 1.08 3.36
N ASN A 60 12.99 0.35 2.27
CA ASN A 60 13.44 -1.02 2.04
C ASN A 60 13.08 -2.03 3.16
N MET A 61 11.84 -1.96 3.67
CA MET A 61 11.35 -2.81 4.76
C MET A 61 10.30 -3.83 4.26
N PRO A 62 10.71 -4.89 3.52
CA PRO A 62 9.77 -5.80 2.86
C PRO A 62 8.88 -6.60 3.82
N HIS A 63 9.39 -6.98 5.00
CA HIS A 63 8.59 -7.70 6.00
C HIS A 63 7.39 -6.85 6.49
N HIS A 64 7.61 -5.56 6.73
CA HIS A 64 6.55 -4.64 7.16
C HIS A 64 5.52 -4.39 6.05
N ILE A 65 5.94 -4.41 4.78
CA ILE A 65 5.00 -4.37 3.64
C ILE A 65 4.07 -5.59 3.67
N ILE A 66 4.63 -6.77 3.94
CA ILE A 66 3.87 -8.03 3.99
C ILE A 66 2.88 -8.01 5.16
N GLU A 67 3.28 -7.50 6.32
CA GLU A 67 2.40 -7.32 7.48
C GLU A 67 1.21 -6.40 7.17
N VAL A 68 1.46 -5.20 6.63
CA VAL A 68 0.38 -4.28 6.26
C VAL A 68 -0.53 -4.87 5.18
N PHE A 69 0.03 -5.65 4.25
CA PHE A 69 -0.77 -6.37 3.26
C PHE A 69 -1.63 -7.48 3.87
N ALA A 70 -1.13 -8.20 4.89
CA ALA A 70 -1.92 -9.17 5.62
C ALA A 70 -3.13 -8.51 6.32
N ASP A 71 -2.92 -7.34 6.93
CA ASP A 71 -4.03 -6.54 7.50
C ASP A 71 -5.06 -6.14 6.44
N MET A 72 -4.61 -5.76 5.24
CA MET A 72 -5.51 -5.46 4.11
C MET A 72 -6.35 -6.68 3.73
N GLU A 73 -5.75 -7.87 3.64
CA GLU A 73 -6.45 -9.12 3.34
C GLU A 73 -7.49 -9.46 4.43
N GLU A 74 -7.10 -9.36 5.70
CA GLU A 74 -7.97 -9.65 6.84
C GLU A 74 -9.19 -8.72 6.88
N LEU A 75 -8.98 -7.44 6.58
CA LEU A 75 -10.04 -6.43 6.56
C LEU A 75 -10.82 -6.38 5.23
N GLY A 76 -10.49 -7.24 4.26
CA GLY A 76 -11.14 -7.27 2.95
C GLY A 76 -10.87 -6.02 2.09
N VAL A 77 -9.79 -5.28 2.37
CA VAL A 77 -9.39 -4.08 1.65
C VAL A 77 -8.55 -4.46 0.44
N LYS A 78 -9.13 -4.35 -0.76
CA LYS A 78 -8.41 -4.69 -2.00
C LYS A 78 -7.27 -3.69 -2.30
N PRO A 79 -6.02 -4.11 -2.53
CA PRO A 79 -4.94 -3.23 -2.96
C PRO A 79 -5.18 -2.65 -4.36
N ASP A 80 -4.60 -1.47 -4.63
CA ASP A 80 -4.53 -0.94 -5.99
C ASP A 80 -3.33 -1.52 -6.76
N GLU A 81 -3.20 -1.17 -8.05
CA GLU A 81 -2.18 -1.74 -8.93
C GLU A 81 -0.75 -1.42 -8.45
N ASP A 82 -0.50 -0.22 -7.94
CA ASP A 82 0.81 0.18 -7.45
C ASP A 82 1.16 -0.54 -6.14
N THR A 83 0.21 -0.59 -5.21
CA THR A 83 0.32 -1.33 -3.95
C THR A 83 0.60 -2.82 -4.21
N THR A 84 -0.13 -3.41 -5.15
CA THR A 84 0.05 -4.83 -5.54
C THR A 84 1.48 -5.10 -6.01
N ARG A 85 2.06 -4.21 -6.82
CA ARG A 85 3.44 -4.37 -7.31
C ARG A 85 4.46 -4.26 -6.19
N LYS A 86 4.26 -3.32 -5.25
CA LYS A 86 5.12 -3.17 -4.06
C LYS A 86 5.09 -4.43 -3.18
N VAL A 87 3.91 -4.98 -2.93
CA VAL A 87 3.74 -6.24 -2.18
C VAL A 87 4.39 -7.41 -2.90
N ALA A 88 4.18 -7.55 -4.22
CA ALA A 88 4.82 -8.59 -5.02
C ALA A 88 6.36 -8.50 -4.95
N ARG A 89 6.91 -7.28 -5.04
CA ARG A 89 8.35 -7.05 -4.86
C ARG A 89 8.82 -7.39 -3.45
N ALA A 90 8.04 -7.09 -2.42
CA ALA A 90 8.36 -7.44 -1.04
C ALA A 90 8.47 -8.96 -0.87
N PHE A 91 7.51 -9.75 -1.40
CA PHE A 91 7.59 -11.20 -1.41
C PHE A 91 8.81 -11.73 -2.18
N LYS A 92 9.13 -11.15 -3.34
CA LYS A 92 10.37 -11.48 -4.08
C LYS A 92 11.61 -11.23 -3.22
N ASN A 93 11.69 -10.08 -2.55
CA ASN A 93 12.84 -9.68 -1.76
C ASN A 93 13.09 -10.59 -0.54
N VAL A 94 12.04 -11.19 0.03
CA VAL A 94 12.16 -12.16 1.13
C VAL A 94 12.27 -13.62 0.64
N GLY A 95 12.35 -13.84 -0.68
CA GLY A 95 12.50 -15.17 -1.28
C GLY A 95 11.20 -15.96 -1.45
N GLU A 96 10.04 -15.37 -1.15
CA GLU A 96 8.73 -16.02 -1.27
C GLU A 96 8.10 -15.81 -2.66
N THR A 97 8.77 -16.30 -3.70
CA THR A 97 8.37 -16.11 -5.11
C THR A 97 7.01 -16.73 -5.46
N GLU A 98 6.61 -17.80 -4.78
CA GLU A 98 5.28 -18.40 -4.95
C GLU A 98 4.18 -17.40 -4.52
N LYS A 99 4.34 -16.77 -3.36
CA LYS A 99 3.38 -15.77 -2.87
C LYS A 99 3.39 -14.50 -3.72
N GLN A 100 4.56 -14.09 -4.22
CA GLN A 100 4.64 -13.03 -5.23
C GLN A 100 3.70 -13.33 -6.40
N GLN A 101 3.80 -14.52 -7.00
CA GLN A 101 2.98 -14.89 -8.16
C GLN A 101 1.48 -14.92 -7.80
N LEU A 102 1.12 -15.48 -6.64
CA LEU A 102 -0.26 -15.51 -6.16
C LEU A 102 -0.87 -14.10 -6.02
N VAL A 103 -0.12 -13.15 -5.46
CA VAL A 103 -0.57 -11.75 -5.32
C VAL A 103 -0.81 -11.11 -6.68
N LEU A 104 0.11 -11.33 -7.63
CA LEU A 104 0.02 -10.77 -8.97
C LEU A 104 -1.19 -11.32 -9.72
N ASP A 105 -1.39 -12.64 -9.70
CA ASP A 105 -2.51 -13.29 -10.39
C ASP A 105 -3.86 -12.90 -9.77
N LYS A 106 -3.91 -12.74 -8.43
CA LYS A 106 -5.12 -12.35 -7.72
C LYS A 106 -5.54 -10.90 -8.01
N TYR A 107 -4.58 -9.98 -8.09
CA TYR A 107 -4.87 -8.55 -8.08
C TYR A 107 -4.59 -7.81 -9.38
N LEU A 108 -3.75 -8.36 -10.27
CA LEU A 108 -3.45 -7.77 -11.58
C LEU A 108 -4.02 -8.63 -12.71
N SER A 109 -5.00 -8.08 -13.42
CA SER A 109 -5.46 -8.69 -14.67
C SER A 109 -4.37 -8.61 -15.75
N GLU A 110 -4.35 -9.53 -16.70
CA GLU A 110 -3.51 -9.38 -17.89
C GLU A 110 -3.88 -8.14 -18.72
N TRP A 111 -5.13 -7.67 -18.64
CA TRP A 111 -5.62 -6.55 -19.45
C TRP A 111 -6.00 -5.36 -18.58
N LYS A 112 -5.69 -4.15 -19.06
CA LYS A 112 -6.19 -2.91 -18.46
C LYS A 112 -6.82 -2.00 -19.50
N TYR A 113 -7.75 -1.18 -19.05
CA TYR A 113 -8.31 -0.12 -19.86
C TYR A 113 -7.56 1.17 -19.56
N ILE A 114 -7.14 1.86 -20.61
CA ILE A 114 -6.59 3.22 -20.52
C ILE A 114 -7.45 4.15 -21.35
N HIS A 115 -7.42 5.44 -21.01
CA HIS A 115 -7.95 6.47 -21.88
C HIS A 115 -6.82 6.95 -22.79
N PHE A 116 -7.03 6.86 -24.10
CA PHE A 116 -6.10 7.35 -25.10
C PHE A 116 -6.88 8.11 -26.16
N LYS A 117 -6.54 9.39 -26.36
CA LYS A 117 -7.23 10.30 -27.28
C LYS A 117 -8.76 10.35 -27.07
N GLY A 118 -9.21 10.30 -25.82
CA GLY A 118 -10.63 10.33 -25.47
C GLY A 118 -11.35 8.98 -25.58
N GLU A 119 -10.70 7.94 -26.10
CA GLU A 119 -11.28 6.59 -26.21
C GLU A 119 -10.79 5.67 -25.10
N ARG A 120 -11.65 4.73 -24.68
CA ARG A 120 -11.28 3.64 -23.77
C ARG A 120 -10.69 2.49 -24.57
N VAL A 121 -9.37 2.34 -24.49
CA VAL A 121 -8.65 1.28 -25.21
C VAL A 121 -8.22 0.20 -24.22
N ARG A 122 -8.46 -1.07 -24.58
CA ARG A 122 -7.96 -2.23 -23.83
C ARG A 122 -6.52 -2.51 -24.25
N VAL A 123 -5.59 -2.46 -23.30
CA VAL A 123 -4.17 -2.74 -23.52
C VAL A 123 -3.73 -3.92 -22.66
N ARG A 124 -2.85 -4.76 -23.21
CA ARG A 124 -2.23 -5.85 -22.45
C ARG A 124 -1.19 -5.26 -21.49
N ARG A 125 -1.21 -5.66 -20.23
CA ARG A 125 -0.11 -5.37 -19.29
C ARG A 125 1.12 -6.11 -19.80
N LYS A 126 2.14 -5.39 -20.26
CA LYS A 126 3.46 -5.97 -20.49
C LYS A 126 4.06 -6.26 -19.12
N TYR A 127 4.07 -7.52 -18.73
CA TYR A 127 4.84 -7.98 -17.58
C TYR A 127 6.29 -8.20 -18.05
N SER A 128 7.17 -7.19 -17.91
CA SER A 128 8.61 -7.47 -17.94
C SER A 128 9.05 -7.82 -16.52
N TRP A 129 8.97 -9.11 -16.17
CA TRP A 129 9.58 -9.63 -14.94
C TRP A 129 11.06 -9.99 -15.15
N ASN A 130 11.73 -9.33 -16.09
CA ASN A 130 13.12 -9.58 -16.49
C ASN A 130 14.00 -8.31 -16.53
N ASP A 131 13.53 -7.18 -16.00
CA ASP A 131 14.42 -6.04 -15.80
C ASP A 131 14.99 -6.15 -14.37
N ASP A 132 16.12 -6.86 -14.29
CA ASP A 132 17.11 -6.74 -13.22
C ASP A 132 17.76 -5.34 -13.23
#